data_AF-A0A7Y1ZU63-F1
#
_entry.id   AF-A0A7Y1ZU63-F1
#
_cell.length_a   1.000
_cell.length_b   1.000
_cell.length_c   1.000
_cell.angle_alpha   90.00
_cell.angle_beta   90.00
_cell.angle_gamma   90.00
#
_symmetry.space_group_name_H-M   'P 1'
#
loop_
_entity.id
_entity.type
_entity.pdbx_description
1 polymer ?
#
loop_
_entity_poly.entity_id
_entity_poly.type
_entity_poly.pdbx_seq_one_letter_code
_entity_poly.pdbx_strand_id
1 'polypeptide(L)'
;MRRVGLGVVGALCAVVLTIGLLPFGAPHSPLAAPVATAAGNDIVAVVVDGTGHGHGRGMSQWGAYGYAVDEGKSWQWILDHYFGGTKNTTVPAGQRIRVRLLAFDGQGTVGVVSHGAPIRWNGTTRTSMYATETSPGVFDVYGSSARSCPGAAALTVPD
;
A
#
# COMPACT_ATOMS: atom_id res chain seq x y z
N MET A 1 40.94 -23.13 -24.36
CA MET A 1 41.38 -24.53 -24.51
C MET A 1 40.59 -25.16 -25.64
N ARG A 2 41.28 -25.82 -26.56
CA ARG A 2 40.88 -26.16 -27.93
C ARG A 2 41.01 -27.67 -28.12
N ARG A 3 39.99 -28.34 -28.66
CA ARG A 3 39.98 -29.59 -29.48
C ARG A 3 38.57 -29.63 -30.09
N VAL A 4 38.24 -29.51 -31.39
CA VAL A 4 38.77 -29.91 -32.71
C VAL A 4 38.90 -31.41 -32.95
N GLY A 5 38.11 -31.89 -33.91
CA GLY A 5 38.31 -33.05 -34.79
C GLY A 5 36.95 -33.71 -35.12
N LEU A 6 36.61 -34.16 -36.33
CA LEU A 6 37.14 -34.13 -37.70
C LEU A 6 36.01 -34.79 -38.53
N GLY A 7 35.39 -34.11 -39.50
CA GLY A 7 35.53 -34.40 -40.93
C GLY A 7 34.73 -35.63 -41.44
N VAL A 8 33.92 -35.46 -42.49
CA VAL A 8 33.94 -36.24 -43.76
C VAL A 8 32.73 -35.82 -44.62
N VAL A 9 33.03 -35.56 -45.89
CA VAL A 9 32.14 -35.17 -46.99
C VAL A 9 31.47 -36.40 -47.60
N GLY A 10 30.23 -36.22 -48.07
CA GLY A 10 29.73 -36.93 -49.25
C GLY A 10 28.43 -37.71 -49.04
N ALA A 11 27.36 -37.25 -49.70
CA ALA A 11 26.58 -38.06 -50.65
C ALA A 11 25.37 -37.24 -51.13
N LEU A 12 25.38 -36.95 -52.43
CA LEU A 12 24.20 -36.56 -53.20
C LEU A 12 23.15 -37.67 -53.09
N CYS A 13 21.93 -37.35 -52.68
CA CYS A 13 20.76 -38.19 -52.95
C CYS A 13 19.57 -37.29 -53.26
N ALA A 14 19.10 -37.38 -54.51
CA ALA A 14 17.97 -36.66 -55.03
C ALA A 14 16.69 -37.02 -54.25
N VAL A 15 15.99 -36.01 -53.73
CA VAL A 15 14.67 -36.19 -53.13
C VAL A 15 13.63 -35.78 -54.17
N VAL A 16 12.82 -36.77 -54.54
CA VAL A 16 11.69 -36.70 -55.47
C VAL A 16 10.64 -35.73 -54.93
N LEU A 17 10.19 -34.81 -55.78
CA LEU A 17 9.14 -33.84 -55.50
C LEU A 17 7.77 -34.52 -55.61
N THR A 18 7.12 -34.81 -54.48
CA THR A 18 5.69 -35.15 -54.44
C THR A 18 4.89 -33.90 -54.07
N ILE A 19 4.15 -33.35 -55.03
CA ILE A 19 3.23 -32.23 -54.83
C ILE A 19 1.99 -32.78 -54.10
N GLY A 20 1.93 -32.54 -52.79
CA GLY A 20 0.74 -32.79 -51.98
C GLY A 20 -0.30 -31.68 -52.19
N LEU A 21 -1.49 -32.06 -52.66
CA LEU A 21 -2.65 -31.18 -52.81
C LEU A 21 -3.16 -30.79 -51.42
N LEU A 22 -2.97 -29.53 -51.00
CA LEU A 22 -3.57 -28.99 -49.77
C LEU A 22 -5.02 -28.58 -50.06
N PRO A 23 -6.03 -29.06 -49.30
CA PRO A 23 -7.40 -28.57 -49.45
C PRO A 23 -7.47 -27.11 -49.02
N PHE A 24 -7.94 -26.25 -49.93
CA PHE A 24 -8.30 -24.86 -49.65
C PHE A 24 -9.30 -24.83 -48.49
N GLY A 25 -8.88 -24.27 -47.35
CA GLY A 25 -9.76 -24.02 -46.21
C GLY A 25 -10.91 -23.09 -46.61
N ALA A 26 -12.13 -23.48 -46.25
CA ALA A 26 -13.32 -22.66 -46.46
C ALA A 26 -13.19 -21.31 -45.73
N PRO A 27 -13.78 -20.21 -46.25
CA PRO A 27 -13.79 -18.94 -45.54
C PRO A 27 -14.56 -19.09 -44.22
N HIS A 28 -13.85 -18.94 -43.11
CA HIS A 28 -14.46 -18.86 -41.79
C HIS A 28 -15.12 -17.47 -41.67
N SER A 29 -16.46 -17.42 -41.66
CA SER A 29 -17.17 -16.20 -41.28
C SER A 29 -16.80 -15.87 -39.83
N PRO A 30 -16.31 -14.66 -39.51
CA PRO A 30 -16.14 -14.27 -38.12
C PRO A 30 -17.52 -14.24 -37.48
N LEU A 31 -17.71 -15.08 -36.45
CA LEU A 31 -18.88 -14.97 -35.59
C LEU A 31 -18.82 -13.59 -34.95
N ALA A 32 -19.81 -12.73 -35.24
CA ALA A 32 -19.91 -11.44 -34.59
C ALA A 32 -19.99 -11.66 -33.08
N ALA A 33 -19.01 -11.15 -32.34
CA ALA A 33 -19.09 -11.15 -30.88
C ALA A 33 -20.34 -10.37 -30.45
N PRO A 34 -21.11 -10.84 -29.46
CA PRO A 34 -22.21 -10.05 -28.95
C PRO A 34 -21.66 -8.72 -28.43
N VAL A 35 -22.00 -7.64 -29.11
CA VAL A 35 -21.82 -6.29 -28.58
C VAL A 35 -22.84 -6.12 -27.46
N ALA A 36 -22.36 -6.21 -26.22
CA ALA A 36 -23.17 -5.86 -25.07
C ALA A 36 -23.52 -4.37 -25.17
N THR A 37 -24.77 -4.07 -25.53
CA THR A 37 -25.36 -2.75 -25.35
C THR A 37 -25.53 -2.55 -23.86
N ALA A 38 -24.80 -1.59 -23.29
CA ALA A 38 -25.08 -1.09 -21.95
C ALA A 38 -26.55 -0.66 -21.90
N ALA A 39 -27.29 -1.06 -20.86
CA ALA A 39 -28.66 -0.62 -20.68
C ALA A 39 -28.67 0.93 -20.61
N GLY A 40 -29.70 1.60 -21.14
CA GLY A 40 -29.74 3.06 -21.29
C GLY A 40 -29.61 3.90 -20.00
N ASN A 41 -29.45 3.22 -18.87
CA ASN A 41 -29.37 3.71 -17.51
C ASN A 41 -28.16 3.12 -16.74
N ASP A 42 -27.18 2.55 -17.45
CA ASP A 42 -25.91 2.14 -16.86
C ASP A 42 -25.02 3.36 -16.58
N ILE A 43 -24.53 3.47 -15.34
CA ILE A 43 -23.47 4.41 -15.00
C ILE A 43 -22.17 3.87 -15.61
N VAL A 44 -21.76 4.45 -16.74
CA VAL A 44 -20.54 4.05 -17.46
C VAL A 44 -19.26 4.67 -16.87
N ALA A 45 -19.39 5.73 -16.06
CA ALA A 45 -18.29 6.34 -15.31
C ALA A 45 -18.79 7.19 -14.13
N VAL A 46 -17.99 7.25 -13.06
CA VAL A 46 -18.09 8.26 -12.00
C VAL A 46 -16.77 9.02 -11.97
N VAL A 47 -16.83 10.32 -12.23
CA VAL A 47 -15.67 11.23 -12.13
C VAL A 47 -15.80 12.04 -10.85
N VAL A 48 -14.74 12.06 -10.04
CA VAL A 48 -14.67 12.85 -8.81
C VAL A 48 -13.48 13.78 -8.92
N ASP A 49 -13.76 15.07 -9.03
CA ASP A 49 -12.74 16.11 -9.00
C ASP A 49 -12.57 16.64 -7.57
N GLY A 50 -11.32 16.82 -7.15
CA GLY A 50 -10.99 17.29 -5.82
C GLY A 50 -9.62 17.96 -5.79
N THR A 51 -9.39 18.73 -4.72
CA THR A 51 -8.13 19.46 -4.50
C THR A 51 -7.47 19.04 -3.19
N GLY A 52 -6.15 19.13 -3.14
CA GLY A 52 -5.36 18.78 -1.96
C GLY A 52 -4.94 17.31 -1.97
N HIS A 53 -3.89 17.02 -1.20
CA HIS A 53 -3.33 15.67 -1.08
C HIS A 53 -3.02 15.38 0.39
N GLY A 54 -3.92 14.64 1.05
CA GLY A 54 -3.78 14.23 2.44
C GLY A 54 -5.02 14.49 3.28
N HIS A 55 -4.92 14.22 4.58
CA HIS A 55 -6.04 14.28 5.53
C HIS A 55 -6.42 15.71 5.99
N GLY A 56 -5.71 16.75 5.51
CA GLY A 56 -6.06 18.15 5.74
C GLY A 56 -6.01 18.61 7.21
N ARG A 57 -5.21 17.95 8.06
CA ARG A 57 -5.06 18.31 9.48
C ARG A 57 -3.60 18.57 9.82
N GLY A 58 -3.35 19.59 10.62
CA GLY A 58 -2.00 20.01 10.99
C GLY A 58 -1.33 20.82 9.88
N MET A 59 -0.08 20.52 9.59
CA MET A 59 0.75 21.28 8.66
C MET A 59 0.65 20.78 7.22
N SER A 60 0.38 21.68 6.27
CA SER A 60 0.58 21.40 4.84
C SER A 60 2.06 21.51 4.49
N GLN A 61 2.63 20.42 3.95
CA GLN A 61 4.04 20.38 3.54
C GLN A 61 4.33 21.41 2.44
N TRP A 62 3.47 21.47 1.42
CA TRP A 62 3.59 22.43 0.33
C TRP A 62 3.35 23.88 0.77
N GLY A 63 2.41 24.09 1.70
CA GLY A 63 2.18 25.41 2.26
C GLY A 63 3.35 25.88 3.12
N ALA A 64 3.94 25.00 3.94
CA ALA A 64 5.15 25.29 4.71
C ALA A 64 6.34 25.62 3.80
N TYR A 65 6.50 24.88 2.69
CA TYR A 65 7.51 25.17 1.68
C TYR A 65 7.33 26.56 1.06
N GLY A 66 6.12 26.91 0.61
CA GLY A 66 5.84 28.23 0.04
C GLY A 66 6.10 29.37 1.04
N TYR A 67 5.67 29.21 2.30
CA TYR A 67 5.97 30.19 3.34
C TYR A 67 7.48 30.36 3.57
N ALA A 68 8.26 29.28 3.51
CA ALA A 68 9.70 29.34 3.71
C ALA A 68 10.43 29.98 2.52
N VAL A 69 10.07 29.58 1.29
CA VAL A 69 10.81 29.92 0.07
C VAL A 69 10.32 31.22 -0.55
N ASP A 70 9.02 31.41 -0.66
CA ASP A 70 8.42 32.56 -1.36
C ASP A 70 8.19 33.74 -0.41
N GLU A 71 7.89 33.47 0.87
CA GLU A 71 7.61 34.51 1.87
C GLU A 71 8.70 34.68 2.94
N GLY A 72 9.76 33.85 2.92
CA GLY A 72 10.88 33.95 3.86
C GLY A 72 10.51 33.76 5.33
N LYS A 73 9.40 33.06 5.63
CA LYS A 73 8.96 32.81 7.02
C LYS A 73 9.89 31.84 7.72
N SER A 74 10.14 32.09 9.00
CA SER A 74 10.91 31.17 9.85
C SER A 74 10.12 29.91 10.18
N TRP A 75 10.82 28.84 10.54
CA TRP A 75 10.17 27.58 10.96
C TRP A 75 9.28 27.78 12.19
N GLN A 76 9.65 28.68 13.11
CA GLN A 76 8.83 29.00 14.29
C GLN A 76 7.50 29.61 13.86
N TRP A 77 7.54 30.61 12.98
CA TRP A 77 6.33 31.23 12.46
C TRP A 77 5.43 30.21 11.74
N ILE A 78 6.03 29.33 10.94
CA ILE A 78 5.30 28.27 10.23
C ILE A 78 4.60 27.34 11.21
N LEU A 79 5.28 26.90 12.28
CA LEU A 79 4.65 26.07 13.30
C LEU A 79 3.53 26.80 14.04
N ASP A 80 3.75 28.06 14.42
CA ASP A 80 2.74 28.85 15.12
C ASP A 80 1.50 29.11 14.24
N HIS A 81 1.70 29.23 12.92
CA HIS A 81 0.61 29.34 11.94
C HIS A 81 -0.24 28.07 11.85
N TYR A 82 0.38 26.89 11.76
CA TYR A 82 -0.35 25.62 11.62
C TYR A 82 -0.85 25.04 12.96
N PHE A 83 -0.19 25.35 14.06
CA PHE A 83 -0.45 24.79 15.39
C PHE A 83 -0.73 25.90 16.42
N GLY A 84 -1.64 26.80 16.06
CA GLY A 84 -2.09 27.89 16.95
C GLY A 84 -2.59 27.37 18.31
N GLY A 85 -2.42 28.20 19.35
CA GLY A 85 -2.75 27.83 20.73
C GLY A 85 -1.69 26.97 21.43
N THR A 86 -0.58 26.65 20.75
CA THR A 86 0.60 26.02 21.36
C THR A 86 1.72 27.03 21.58
N LYS A 87 2.77 26.64 22.31
CA LYS A 87 4.01 27.41 22.45
C LYS A 87 5.19 26.53 22.12
N ASN A 88 6.06 27.03 21.26
CA ASN A 88 7.34 26.39 21.00
C ASN A 88 8.23 26.47 22.26
N THR A 89 8.64 25.32 22.77
CA THR A 89 9.45 25.21 23.98
C THR A 89 10.31 23.95 23.95
N THR A 90 11.37 23.95 24.74
CA THR A 90 12.17 22.76 25.00
C THR A 90 11.51 21.91 26.07
N VAL A 91 11.61 20.58 25.94
CA VAL A 91 11.25 19.61 26.98
C VAL A 91 12.53 19.00 27.58
N PRO A 92 12.55 18.64 28.88
CA PRO A 92 13.65 17.91 29.48
C PRO A 92 14.04 16.66 28.70
N ALA A 93 15.34 16.39 28.60
CA ALA A 93 15.84 15.17 27.98
C ALA A 93 15.29 13.93 28.71
N GLY A 94 14.81 12.94 27.95
CA GLY A 94 14.21 11.72 28.50
C GLY A 94 12.76 11.84 28.96
N GLN A 95 12.13 13.01 28.83
CA GLN A 95 10.69 13.14 29.14
C GLN A 95 9.86 12.30 28.17
N ARG A 96 9.07 11.37 28.70
CA ARG A 96 8.14 10.56 27.91
C ARG A 96 6.95 11.41 27.45
N ILE A 97 6.87 11.67 26.15
CA ILE A 97 5.70 12.29 25.51
C ILE A 97 4.67 11.21 25.20
N ARG A 98 3.39 11.49 25.48
CA ARG A 98 2.27 10.59 25.19
C ARG A 98 1.23 11.33 24.38
N VAL A 99 0.57 10.63 23.47
CA VAL A 99 -0.56 11.14 22.69
C VAL A 99 -1.81 10.41 23.17
N ARG A 100 -2.85 11.18 23.53
CA ARG A 100 -4.16 10.61 23.85
C ARG A 100 -4.90 10.33 22.54
N LEU A 101 -5.31 9.08 22.35
CA LEU A 101 -6.12 8.69 21.21
C LEU A 101 -7.59 8.82 21.59
N LEU A 102 -8.21 9.97 21.26
CA LEU A 102 -9.59 10.29 21.66
C LEU A 102 -10.61 9.24 21.23
N ALA A 103 -10.42 8.63 20.05
CA ALA A 103 -11.28 7.56 19.55
C ALA A 103 -11.27 6.29 20.44
N PHE A 104 -10.30 6.19 21.34
CA PHE A 104 -10.12 5.06 22.25
C PHE A 104 -10.46 5.44 23.71
N ASP A 105 -11.01 6.63 23.96
CA ASP A 105 -11.50 6.98 25.29
C ASP A 105 -12.63 6.03 25.70
N GLY A 106 -12.51 5.43 26.89
CA GLY A 106 -13.46 4.42 27.36
C GLY A 106 -13.41 3.09 26.60
N GLN A 107 -12.51 2.92 25.64
CA GLN A 107 -12.25 1.64 24.98
C GLN A 107 -11.23 0.87 25.80
N GLY A 108 -11.66 -0.19 26.47
CA GLY A 108 -10.78 -1.07 27.25
C GLY A 108 -9.91 -1.99 26.39
N THR A 109 -10.05 -1.98 25.06
CA THR A 109 -9.31 -2.86 24.15
C THR A 109 -8.77 -2.09 22.94
N VAL A 110 -7.48 -2.25 22.66
CA VAL A 110 -6.82 -1.74 21.45
C VAL A 110 -6.23 -2.88 20.65
N GLY A 111 -6.55 -2.94 19.36
CA GLY A 111 -5.98 -3.91 18.41
C GLY A 111 -4.94 -3.29 17.51
N VAL A 112 -3.94 -4.08 17.11
CA VAL A 112 -2.98 -3.72 16.06
C VAL A 112 -2.80 -4.90 15.12
N VAL A 113 -2.86 -4.65 13.82
CA VAL A 113 -2.61 -5.64 12.77
C VAL A 113 -1.51 -5.10 11.85
N SER A 114 -0.44 -5.88 11.68
CA SER A 114 0.63 -5.53 10.75
C SER A 114 0.44 -6.23 9.40
N HIS A 115 0.64 -5.48 8.32
CA HIS A 115 0.66 -6.01 6.96
C HIS A 115 2.08 -6.34 6.47
N GLY A 116 3.10 -5.87 7.19
CA GLY A 116 4.51 -6.00 6.83
C GLY A 116 5.33 -6.60 7.96
N ALA A 117 6.30 -5.85 8.47
CA ALA A 117 7.15 -6.29 9.57
C ALA A 117 6.30 -6.61 10.83
N PRO A 118 6.56 -7.72 11.53
CA PRO A 118 5.69 -8.14 12.62
C PRO A 118 5.83 -7.24 13.85
N ILE A 119 4.73 -7.14 14.61
CA ILE A 119 4.63 -6.32 15.82
C ILE A 119 5.53 -6.94 16.89
N ARG A 120 6.34 -6.11 17.56
CA ARG A 120 7.25 -6.52 18.64
C ARG A 120 6.79 -5.93 19.97
N TRP A 121 6.51 -6.79 20.95
CA TRP A 121 6.15 -6.40 22.31
C TRP A 121 6.83 -7.32 23.33
N ASN A 122 7.55 -6.72 24.28
CA ASN A 122 8.24 -7.44 25.36
C ASN A 122 9.05 -8.67 24.88
N GLY A 123 9.83 -8.50 23.80
CA GLY A 123 10.64 -9.57 23.20
C GLY A 123 9.85 -10.58 22.34
N THR A 124 8.52 -10.49 22.29
CA THR A 124 7.65 -11.37 21.50
C THR A 124 7.23 -10.71 20.19
N THR A 125 7.17 -11.50 19.13
CA THR A 125 6.83 -11.04 17.77
C THR A 125 5.52 -11.69 17.29
N ARG A 126 4.57 -10.91 16.79
CA ARG A 126 3.25 -11.38 16.30
C ARG A 126 2.77 -10.58 15.09
N THR A 127 1.86 -11.16 14.31
CA THR A 127 1.26 -10.52 13.12
C THR A 127 0.04 -9.67 13.49
N SER A 128 -0.67 -10.06 14.54
CA SER A 128 -1.71 -9.26 15.19
C SER A 128 -1.54 -9.31 16.71
N MET A 129 -1.81 -8.20 17.38
CA MET A 129 -1.84 -8.10 18.84
C MET A 129 -3.05 -7.31 19.28
N TYR A 130 -3.57 -7.59 20.46
CA TYR A 130 -4.52 -6.72 21.12
C TYR A 130 -4.19 -6.62 22.61
N ALA A 131 -4.45 -5.45 23.18
CA ALA A 131 -4.23 -5.18 24.59
C ALA A 131 -5.56 -4.82 25.24
N THR A 132 -5.86 -5.43 26.38
CA THR A 132 -7.02 -5.10 27.21
C THR A 132 -6.55 -4.44 28.50
N GLU A 133 -7.07 -3.26 28.81
CA GLU A 133 -6.77 -2.55 30.06
C GLU A 133 -7.49 -3.23 31.22
N THR A 134 -6.74 -3.71 32.21
CA THR A 134 -7.28 -4.35 33.42
C THR A 134 -7.40 -3.37 34.59
N SER A 135 -6.56 -2.34 34.60
CA SER A 135 -6.61 -1.19 35.51
C SER A 135 -5.85 -0.02 34.87
N PRO A 136 -6.00 1.24 35.36
CA PRO A 136 -5.40 2.41 34.71
C PRO A 136 -3.89 2.24 34.42
N GLY A 137 -3.54 2.12 33.15
CA GLY A 137 -2.16 1.95 32.68
C GLY A 137 -1.60 0.52 32.75
N VAL A 138 -2.41 -0.48 33.08
CA VAL A 138 -2.03 -1.90 33.15
C VAL A 138 -2.83 -2.69 32.11
N PHE A 139 -2.12 -3.46 31.28
CA PHE A 139 -2.71 -4.14 30.13
C PHE A 139 -2.33 -5.62 30.08
N ASP A 140 -3.32 -6.46 29.84
CA ASP A 140 -3.10 -7.83 29.37
C ASP A 140 -2.95 -7.80 27.84
N VAL A 141 -1.87 -8.39 27.34
CA VAL A 141 -1.52 -8.35 25.91
C VAL A 141 -1.60 -9.75 25.32
N TYR A 142 -2.39 -9.89 24.26
CA TYR A 142 -2.58 -11.12 23.52
C TYR A 142 -2.08 -10.92 22.09
N GLY A 143 -1.65 -12.00 21.43
CA GLY A 143 -1.25 -11.90 20.03
C GLY A 143 -1.29 -13.21 19.28
N SER A 144 -1.46 -13.09 17.96
CA SER A 144 -1.60 -14.20 17.03
C SER A 144 -0.59 -14.09 15.89
N SER A 145 -0.16 -15.25 15.38
CA SER A 145 0.64 -15.35 14.15
C SER A 145 -0.21 -15.12 12.90
N ALA A 146 -1.54 -15.23 12.99
CA ALA A 146 -2.45 -14.90 11.91
C ALA A 146 -2.81 -13.40 11.93
N ARG A 147 -3.13 -12.85 10.75
CA ARG A 147 -3.79 -11.54 10.65
C ARG A 147 -5.23 -11.71 11.11
N SER A 148 -5.56 -11.12 12.25
CA SER A 148 -6.91 -11.14 12.82
C SER A 148 -7.18 -9.80 13.47
N CYS A 149 -8.35 -9.23 13.21
CA CYS A 149 -8.83 -8.04 13.89
C CYS A 149 -9.46 -8.48 15.22
N PRO A 150 -9.02 -7.97 16.38
CA PRO A 150 -9.84 -8.06 17.58
C PRO A 150 -11.17 -7.33 17.34
N GLY A 151 -12.26 -7.78 17.97
CA GLY A 151 -13.61 -7.22 17.79
C GLY A 151 -13.80 -5.77 18.28
N ALA A 152 -12.72 -5.08 18.63
CA ALA A 152 -12.67 -3.66 19.01
C ALA A 152 -11.58 -2.95 18.20
N ALA A 153 -11.66 -1.61 18.15
CA ALA A 153 -10.88 -0.71 17.29
C ALA A 153 -9.44 -1.21 17.02
N ALA A 154 -9.20 -1.60 15.77
CA ALA A 154 -7.92 -2.10 15.30
C ALA A 154 -7.18 -1.01 14.51
N LEU A 155 -5.91 -0.81 14.82
CA LEU A 155 -4.99 0.04 14.09
C LEU A 155 -4.22 -0.81 13.08
N THR A 156 -4.32 -0.46 11.80
CA THR A 156 -3.49 -1.05 10.75
C THR A 156 -2.14 -0.35 10.72
N VAL A 157 -1.06 -1.11 10.84
CA VAL A 157 0.31 -0.60 10.65
C VAL A 157 0.70 -0.86 9.20
N PRO A 158 0.89 0.18 8.36
CA PRO A 158 1.39 0.03 7.00
C PRO A 158 2.84 -0.47 6.98
N ASP A 159 3.26 -1.01 5.83
CA ASP A 159 4.61 -1.51 5.57
C ASP A 159 5.70 -0.42 5.65
#